data_AF-A0A8C2LRJ6-F1
#
_entry.id   AF-A0A8C2LRJ6-F1
#
_cell.length_a   1.000
_cell.length_b   1.000
_cell.length_c   1.000
_cell.angle_alpha   90.00
_cell.angle_beta   90.00
_cell.angle_gamma   90.00
#
_symmetry.space_group_name_H-M   'P 1'
#
loop_
_entity.id
_entity.type
_entity.pdbx_description
1 polymer ?
#
loop_
_entity_poly.entity_id
_entity_poly.type
_entity_poly.pdbx_seq_one_letter_code
_entity_poly.pdbx_strand_id
1 'polypeptide(L)'
;MPRGQKSKQNNRGRRRRARNDTQASESAQQTIEAAEESFPESGGAFEMPDEESVAIIIADVLSLIVSDESSIDDQDVEESLFRNYHAFTIHQDILAGKVAVLLQFLLDNYKMKQLTSMKDMMQVIGEQEINNFPEILRTTAERLEDIFAVELREVESSRPAYDLISKLKLPNNGRVRAGKGFPKTGFLMTVLGMIFMNGNCAREGDIWRMLRSMGVYPGKKHPIYGEPRKLITQDFVKLKYLEYQQVANSDPPLYEFQWGPKAYAETNKMTVLKFVAKINKVSPSSFRDLYEEALKTEQGKNPNNHKVSRDTPAKASAFSMMTGPWFPILPKFENGLFS
;
A
#
# COMPACT_ATOMS: atom_id res chain seq x y z
N MET A 1 -38.91 -39.79 -53.65
CA MET A 1 -37.71 -40.05 -52.81
C MET A 1 -36.96 -38.74 -52.63
N PRO A 2 -36.38 -38.41 -51.45
CA PRO A 2 -36.86 -38.47 -50.06
C PRO A 2 -37.48 -37.10 -49.61
N ARG A 3 -38.53 -36.99 -48.77
CA ARG A 3 -38.70 -37.21 -47.30
C ARG A 3 -38.02 -36.16 -46.39
N GLY A 4 -38.81 -35.53 -45.50
CA GLY A 4 -38.38 -34.90 -44.23
C GLY A 4 -38.99 -33.51 -43.96
N GLN A 5 -40.26 -33.40 -43.54
CA GLN A 5 -40.76 -33.27 -42.15
C GLN A 5 -40.66 -31.88 -41.48
N LYS A 6 -41.86 -31.42 -41.07
CA LYS A 6 -42.26 -30.22 -40.33
C LYS A 6 -41.65 -30.15 -38.92
N SER A 7 -41.55 -28.94 -38.32
CA SER A 7 -42.16 -28.64 -37.01
C SER A 7 -41.85 -27.23 -36.46
N LYS A 8 -42.89 -26.38 -36.45
CA LYS A 8 -43.34 -25.48 -35.36
C LYS A 8 -42.28 -24.86 -34.43
N GLN A 9 -42.10 -23.55 -34.54
CA GLN A 9 -41.74 -22.71 -33.38
C GLN A 9 -42.40 -21.33 -33.52
N ASN A 10 -43.58 -21.19 -32.90
CA ASN A 10 -44.19 -19.89 -32.64
C ASN A 10 -45.04 -20.01 -31.35
N ASN A 11 -45.04 -18.94 -30.57
CA ASN A 11 -45.79 -18.69 -29.32
C ASN A 11 -45.25 -19.30 -28.01
N ARG A 12 -44.64 -18.44 -27.18
CA ARG A 12 -45.17 -18.05 -25.84
C ARG A 12 -44.19 -17.14 -25.11
N GLY A 13 -44.22 -15.85 -25.48
CA GLY A 13 -43.98 -14.79 -24.50
C GLY A 13 -45.19 -14.66 -23.56
N ARG A 14 -44.94 -14.13 -22.36
CA ARG A 14 -45.91 -13.74 -21.32
C ARG A 14 -46.52 -14.89 -20.49
N ARG A 15 -45.92 -15.14 -19.33
CA ARG A 15 -46.57 -15.34 -18.01
C ARG A 15 -45.51 -15.84 -17.01
N ARG A 16 -45.02 -14.96 -16.14
CA ARG A 16 -44.55 -15.21 -14.76
C ARG A 16 -43.91 -13.93 -14.17
N ARG A 17 -44.75 -12.91 -14.00
CA ARG A 17 -44.67 -11.93 -12.93
C ARG A 17 -45.96 -12.12 -12.12
N ALA A 18 -45.87 -12.06 -10.80
CA ALA A 18 -46.97 -12.16 -9.83
C ALA A 18 -47.57 -13.57 -9.60
N ARG A 19 -46.99 -14.31 -8.64
CA ARG A 19 -47.76 -15.12 -7.68
C ARG A 19 -46.85 -15.48 -6.50
N ASN A 20 -47.37 -15.25 -5.30
CA ASN A 20 -46.85 -15.64 -3.98
C ASN A 20 -46.14 -14.52 -3.19
N ASP A 21 -46.84 -13.41 -2.99
CA ASP A 21 -47.02 -12.93 -1.61
C ASP A 21 -48.36 -13.47 -1.10
N THR A 22 -48.49 -13.57 0.22
CA THR A 22 -49.68 -13.89 1.05
C THR A 22 -49.67 -15.28 1.69
N GLN A 23 -48.86 -15.40 2.75
CA GLN A 23 -49.32 -15.96 4.02
C GLN A 23 -49.08 -14.88 5.10
N ALA A 24 -50.08 -14.02 5.28
CA ALA A 24 -50.43 -13.43 6.58
C ALA A 24 -51.08 -14.54 7.42
N SER A 25 -51.22 -14.54 8.74
CA SER A 25 -51.13 -13.62 9.89
C SER A 25 -51.04 -14.59 11.10
N GLU A 26 -50.61 -14.31 12.33
CA GLU A 26 -51.11 -13.35 13.31
C GLU A 26 -50.34 -13.73 14.61
N SER A 27 -49.56 -12.82 15.21
CA SER A 27 -49.93 -11.94 16.34
C SER A 27 -49.69 -12.54 17.75
N ALA A 28 -48.84 -11.87 18.54
CA ALA A 28 -49.18 -11.38 19.86
C ALA A 28 -48.12 -10.37 20.34
N GLN A 29 -48.58 -9.14 20.63
CA GLN A 29 -47.84 -8.03 21.21
C GLN A 29 -47.66 -8.21 22.71
N GLN A 30 -46.62 -7.62 23.30
CA GLN A 30 -46.76 -6.88 24.56
C GLN A 30 -45.66 -5.82 24.72
N THR A 31 -46.13 -4.59 24.89
CA THR A 31 -45.42 -3.35 25.23
C THR A 31 -45.46 -3.18 26.75
N ILE A 32 -44.36 -2.78 27.39
CA ILE A 32 -44.36 -2.03 28.66
C ILE A 32 -43.27 -0.94 28.60
N GLU A 33 -43.65 0.23 29.12
CA GLU A 33 -42.98 1.53 29.13
C GLU A 33 -41.80 1.66 30.12
N ALA A 34 -41.19 2.84 30.00
CA ALA A 34 -40.02 3.43 30.66
C ALA A 34 -39.97 3.43 32.20
N ALA A 35 -38.74 3.47 32.72
CA ALA A 35 -38.34 4.33 33.85
C ALA A 35 -36.82 4.59 33.81
N GLU A 36 -36.46 5.86 34.00
CA GLU A 36 -35.12 6.38 34.21
C GLU A 36 -34.54 5.88 35.54
N GLU A 37 -33.24 5.56 35.61
CA GLU A 37 -32.42 5.84 36.81
C GLU A 37 -30.93 6.02 36.44
N SER A 38 -30.44 7.22 36.73
CA SER A 38 -29.15 7.66 37.30
C SER A 38 -27.78 7.06 36.87
N PHE A 39 -26.84 7.99 36.64
CA PHE A 39 -25.38 7.80 36.51
C PHE A 39 -24.74 7.24 37.80
N PRO A 40 -23.51 6.68 37.71
CA PRO A 40 -22.39 7.55 38.08
C PRO A 40 -21.19 7.47 37.14
N GLU A 41 -20.50 8.61 37.03
CA GLU A 41 -19.10 8.72 36.63
C GLU A 41 -18.23 7.77 37.45
N SER A 42 -17.31 7.07 36.79
CA SER A 42 -16.05 6.65 37.40
C SER A 42 -14.97 6.63 36.33
N GLY A 43 -14.01 7.54 36.47
CA GLY A 43 -12.85 7.65 35.62
C GLY A 43 -11.94 6.43 35.76
N GLY A 44 -11.52 5.90 34.62
CA GLY A 44 -10.39 5.00 34.50
C GLY A 44 -9.64 5.40 33.24
N ALA A 45 -8.59 6.20 33.42
CA ALA A 45 -7.64 6.48 32.37
C ALA A 45 -7.01 5.15 31.93
N PHE A 46 -7.29 4.74 30.69
CA PHE A 46 -6.39 3.80 30.01
C PHE A 46 -5.25 4.64 29.44
N GLU A 47 -4.18 4.75 30.23
CA GLU A 47 -2.88 5.19 29.75
C GLU A 47 -2.44 4.26 28.64
N MET A 48 -2.25 4.84 27.47
CA MET A 48 -1.47 4.27 26.37
C MET A 48 -0.04 4.07 26.88
N PRO A 49 0.64 2.95 26.60
CA PRO A 49 2.07 2.85 26.87
C PRO A 49 2.82 3.87 25.99
N ASP A 50 3.65 4.69 26.64
CA ASP A 50 4.48 5.72 26.03
C ASP A 50 5.42 5.15 24.95
N GLU A 51 5.64 5.93 23.88
CA GLU A 51 6.53 5.61 22.76
C GLU A 51 8.02 5.43 23.16
N GLU A 52 8.38 5.70 24.41
CA GLU A 52 9.69 5.34 24.97
C GLU A 52 9.85 3.82 25.18
N SER A 53 8.76 3.06 25.31
CA SER A 53 8.80 1.60 25.53
C SER A 53 9.31 0.79 24.32
N VAL A 54 9.28 1.36 23.11
CA VAL A 54 9.85 0.72 21.91
C VAL A 54 11.33 1.06 21.75
N ALA A 55 11.75 2.25 22.22
CA ALA A 55 13.16 2.64 22.25
C ALA A 55 13.96 1.88 23.33
N ILE A 56 13.30 1.52 24.45
CA ILE A 56 13.88 0.68 25.51
C ILE A 56 14.33 -0.69 24.98
N ILE A 57 13.64 -1.28 23.98
CA ILE A 57 13.97 -2.61 23.44
C ILE A 57 15.37 -2.66 22.79
N ILE A 58 15.85 -1.55 22.21
CA ILE A 58 17.19 -1.51 21.57
C ILE A 58 18.29 -1.21 22.61
N ALA A 59 17.96 -0.47 23.67
CA ALA A 59 18.90 -0.19 24.75
C ALA A 59 19.10 -1.40 25.69
N ASP A 60 18.05 -2.18 25.95
CA ASP A 60 18.11 -3.42 26.75
C ASP A 60 18.97 -4.49 26.08
N VAL A 61 18.87 -4.60 24.75
CA VAL A 61 19.71 -5.52 23.94
C VAL A 61 21.20 -5.17 24.02
N LEU A 62 21.55 -3.91 24.32
CA LEU A 62 22.95 -3.50 24.50
C LEU A 62 23.41 -3.54 25.97
N SER A 63 22.50 -3.45 26.93
CA SER A 63 22.84 -3.53 28.36
C SER A 63 22.97 -4.97 28.88
N LEU A 64 22.31 -5.94 28.25
CA LEU A 64 22.42 -7.36 28.61
C LEU A 64 23.71 -8.04 28.15
N ILE A 65 24.56 -7.34 27.38
CA ILE A 65 25.89 -7.82 26.97
C ILE A 65 26.94 -7.53 28.08
N VAL A 66 26.61 -6.71 29.08
CA VAL A 66 27.56 -6.34 30.15
C VAL A 66 26.86 -6.32 31.51
N SER A 67 26.77 -7.49 32.16
CA SER A 67 27.25 -7.71 33.54
C SER A 67 26.60 -8.95 34.15
N ASP A 68 27.46 -9.85 34.57
CA ASP A 68 27.20 -11.02 35.41
C ASP A 68 27.17 -10.59 36.89
N GLU A 69 26.14 -10.98 37.65
CA GLU A 69 26.25 -11.85 38.86
C GLU A 69 24.99 -11.83 39.76
N SER A 70 24.65 -13.05 40.21
CA SER A 70 24.07 -13.44 41.52
C SER A 70 22.54 -13.44 41.77
N SER A 71 22.00 -14.68 41.68
CA SER A 71 21.16 -15.44 42.63
C SER A 71 19.86 -14.84 43.23
N ILE A 72 18.70 -15.48 42.98
CA ILE A 72 18.04 -16.53 43.79
C ILE A 72 16.74 -17.02 43.06
N ASP A 73 16.62 -18.34 43.00
CA ASP A 73 15.48 -19.25 42.72
C ASP A 73 14.11 -18.70 42.20
N ASP A 74 13.89 -18.83 40.89
CA ASP A 74 12.56 -18.92 40.23
C ASP A 74 12.71 -19.60 38.84
N GLN A 75 13.42 -20.73 38.81
CA GLN A 75 14.04 -21.28 37.59
C GLN A 75 13.07 -21.86 36.53
N ASP A 76 11.81 -22.14 36.88
CA ASP A 76 10.88 -22.82 35.96
C ASP A 76 9.95 -21.87 35.15
N VAL A 77 9.69 -20.65 35.64
CA VAL A 77 8.77 -19.70 34.96
C VAL A 77 9.53 -18.81 33.97
N GLU A 78 10.75 -18.40 34.33
CA GLU A 78 11.61 -17.57 33.50
C GLU A 78 12.12 -18.33 32.26
N GLU A 79 12.48 -19.61 32.39
CA GLU A 79 12.93 -20.43 31.25
C GLU A 79 11.80 -20.67 30.22
N SER A 80 10.56 -20.82 30.70
CA SER A 80 9.36 -20.96 29.86
C SER A 80 9.06 -19.67 29.08
N LEU A 81 9.15 -18.52 29.73
CA LEU A 81 8.97 -17.22 29.09
C LEU A 81 10.08 -16.93 28.09
N PHE A 82 11.34 -17.14 28.46
CA PHE A 82 12.49 -16.92 27.57
C PHE A 82 12.40 -17.83 26.33
N ARG A 83 12.03 -19.11 26.51
CA ARG A 83 11.80 -20.05 25.40
C ARG A 83 10.65 -19.64 24.50
N ASN A 84 9.57 -19.10 25.06
CA ASN A 84 8.41 -18.60 24.30
C ASN A 84 8.71 -17.29 23.54
N TYR A 85 9.43 -16.34 24.16
CA TYR A 85 9.89 -15.12 23.51
C TYR A 85 10.89 -15.42 22.40
N HIS A 86 11.81 -16.37 22.62
CA HIS A 86 12.79 -16.79 21.62
C HIS A 86 12.14 -17.57 20.48
N ALA A 87 11.15 -18.42 20.76
CA ALA A 87 10.35 -19.11 19.75
C ALA A 87 9.48 -18.13 18.95
N PHE A 88 8.91 -17.11 19.60
CA PHE A 88 8.11 -16.07 18.96
C PHE A 88 8.95 -15.19 18.03
N THR A 89 10.15 -14.78 18.46
CA THR A 89 11.10 -14.00 17.64
C THR A 89 11.65 -14.82 16.48
N ILE A 90 12.02 -16.10 16.71
CA ILE A 90 12.42 -17.02 15.63
C ILE A 90 11.25 -17.22 14.64
N HIS A 91 10.02 -17.40 15.13
CA HIS A 91 8.86 -17.59 14.27
C HIS A 91 8.54 -16.32 13.45
N GLN A 92 8.69 -15.13 14.03
CA GLN A 92 8.56 -13.87 13.29
C GLN A 92 9.62 -13.73 12.21
N ASP A 93 10.87 -14.12 12.48
CA ASP A 93 11.96 -14.11 11.51
C ASP A 93 11.74 -15.14 10.38
N ILE A 94 11.24 -16.33 10.71
CA ILE A 94 10.86 -17.34 9.72
C ILE A 94 9.72 -16.82 8.84
N LEU A 95 8.65 -16.29 9.44
CA LEU A 95 7.50 -15.73 8.73
C LEU A 95 7.91 -14.59 7.81
N ALA A 96 8.75 -13.66 8.30
CA ALA A 96 9.30 -12.57 7.50
C ALA A 96 10.14 -13.09 6.33
N GLY A 97 10.94 -14.14 6.56
CA GLY A 97 11.68 -14.84 5.50
C GLY A 97 10.74 -15.43 4.43
N LYS A 98 9.66 -16.10 4.82
CA LYS A 98 8.66 -16.67 3.89
C LYS A 98 7.93 -15.59 3.09
N VAL A 99 7.56 -14.48 3.73
CA VAL A 99 6.97 -13.31 3.06
C VAL A 99 7.94 -12.74 2.02
N ALA A 100 9.23 -12.59 2.35
CA ALA A 100 10.23 -12.10 1.40
C ALA A 100 10.40 -13.03 0.19
N VAL A 101 10.41 -14.36 0.43
CA VAL A 101 10.51 -15.37 -0.62
C VAL A 101 9.29 -15.33 -1.56
N LEU A 102 8.05 -15.30 -1.02
CA LEU A 102 6.85 -15.23 -1.85
C LEU A 102 6.76 -13.89 -2.60
N LEU A 103 7.10 -12.77 -1.94
CA LEU A 103 7.14 -11.44 -2.56
C LEU A 103 8.07 -11.45 -3.77
N GLN A 104 9.26 -12.00 -3.62
CA GLN A 104 10.24 -12.06 -4.70
C GLN A 104 9.75 -12.92 -5.86
N PHE A 105 9.21 -14.09 -5.56
CA PHE A 105 8.64 -14.99 -6.56
C PHE A 105 7.53 -14.33 -7.40
N LEU A 106 6.58 -13.66 -6.74
CA LEU A 106 5.49 -12.96 -7.44
C LEU A 106 6.00 -11.79 -8.29
N LEU A 107 7.01 -11.05 -7.81
CA LEU A 107 7.63 -9.96 -8.57
C LEU A 107 8.43 -10.47 -9.78
N ASP A 108 9.06 -11.63 -9.68
CA ASP A 108 9.75 -12.28 -10.79
C ASP A 108 8.76 -12.79 -11.85
N ASN A 109 7.65 -13.42 -11.43
CA ASN A 109 6.57 -13.81 -12.35
C ASN A 109 5.99 -12.58 -13.05
N TYR A 110 5.76 -11.48 -12.32
CA TYR A 110 5.38 -10.21 -12.93
C TYR A 110 6.45 -9.74 -13.91
N LYS A 111 7.74 -9.69 -13.54
CA LYS A 111 8.83 -9.27 -14.45
C LYS A 111 8.84 -10.09 -15.74
N MET A 112 8.50 -11.37 -15.64
CA MET A 112 8.45 -12.34 -16.75
C MET A 112 7.10 -12.39 -17.48
N LYS A 113 6.07 -11.67 -17.00
CA LYS A 113 4.69 -11.69 -17.49
C LYS A 113 4.01 -13.06 -17.40
N GLN A 114 4.21 -13.75 -16.29
CA GLN A 114 3.62 -15.04 -16.00
C GLN A 114 2.53 -14.92 -14.93
N LEU A 115 1.44 -15.67 -15.12
CA LEU A 115 0.44 -15.87 -14.10
C LEU A 115 0.97 -16.87 -13.05
N THR A 116 0.48 -16.75 -11.83
CA THR A 116 0.88 -17.62 -10.73
C THR A 116 -0.34 -18.40 -10.22
N SER A 117 -0.24 -19.72 -10.04
CA SER A 117 -1.29 -20.48 -9.37
C SER A 117 -1.07 -20.54 -7.86
N MET A 118 -2.13 -20.80 -7.08
CA MET A 118 -2.01 -20.99 -5.63
C MET A 118 -1.05 -22.15 -5.29
N LYS A 119 -1.00 -23.18 -6.14
CA LYS A 119 -0.09 -24.31 -5.99
C LYS A 119 1.38 -23.86 -6.10
N ASP A 120 1.69 -23.00 -7.07
CA ASP A 120 3.06 -22.51 -7.26
C ASP A 120 3.52 -21.67 -6.06
N MET A 121 2.63 -20.82 -5.52
CA MET A 121 2.91 -20.03 -4.31
C MET A 121 3.19 -20.93 -3.10
N MET A 122 2.39 -21.98 -2.91
CA MET A 122 2.57 -22.94 -1.81
C MET A 122 3.90 -23.70 -1.95
N GLN A 123 4.24 -24.12 -3.17
CA GLN A 123 5.48 -24.85 -3.44
C GLN A 123 6.73 -24.03 -3.07
N VAL A 124 6.71 -22.73 -3.33
CA VAL A 124 7.84 -21.83 -3.05
C VAL A 124 7.99 -21.54 -1.56
N ILE A 125 6.88 -21.48 -0.82
CA ILE A 125 6.91 -21.28 0.64
C ILE A 125 7.31 -22.58 1.37
N GLY A 126 6.88 -23.73 0.86
CA GLY A 126 7.09 -25.05 1.45
C GLY A 126 5.82 -25.60 2.10
N GLU A 127 5.57 -26.90 1.94
CA GLU A 127 4.35 -27.58 2.39
C GLU A 127 4.18 -27.58 3.92
N GLN A 128 5.26 -27.43 4.67
CA GLN A 128 5.21 -27.31 6.14
C GLN A 128 4.52 -26.02 6.62
N GLU A 129 4.36 -25.01 5.76
CA GLU A 129 3.75 -23.72 6.10
C GLU A 129 2.26 -23.64 5.73
N ILE A 130 1.60 -24.76 5.44
CA ILE A 130 0.18 -24.78 5.03
C ILE A 130 -0.71 -23.96 5.97
N ASN A 131 -0.47 -24.06 7.30
CA ASN A 131 -1.26 -23.35 8.30
C ASN A 131 -0.98 -21.84 8.31
N ASN A 132 0.25 -21.42 8.00
CA ASN A 132 0.69 -20.02 7.98
C ASN A 132 0.47 -19.35 6.62
N PHE A 133 0.22 -20.14 5.57
CA PHE A 133 0.10 -19.63 4.20
C PHE A 133 -0.90 -18.48 4.04
N PRO A 134 -2.11 -18.49 4.62
CA PRO A 134 -3.03 -17.36 4.51
C PRO A 134 -2.44 -16.05 5.04
N GLU A 135 -1.72 -16.09 6.16
CA GLU A 135 -1.06 -14.93 6.75
C GLU A 135 0.15 -14.48 5.92
N ILE A 136 0.97 -15.42 5.43
CA ILE A 136 2.10 -15.12 4.53
C ILE A 136 1.59 -14.44 3.25
N LEU A 137 0.54 -14.99 2.65
CA LEU A 137 -0.06 -14.46 1.43
C LEU A 137 -0.66 -13.06 1.66
N ARG A 138 -1.42 -12.86 2.74
CA ARG A 138 -1.97 -11.56 3.12
C ARG A 138 -0.86 -10.52 3.28
N THR A 139 0.15 -10.83 4.09
CA THR A 139 1.26 -9.92 4.37
C THR A 139 2.05 -9.62 3.09
N THR A 140 2.25 -10.62 2.23
CA THR A 140 2.90 -10.43 0.91
C THR A 140 2.08 -9.51 0.00
N ALA A 141 0.77 -9.72 -0.07
CA ALA A 141 -0.14 -8.87 -0.85
C ALA A 141 -0.14 -7.42 -0.34
N GLU A 142 -0.12 -7.22 0.97
CA GLU A 142 0.04 -5.89 1.59
C GLU A 142 1.37 -5.23 1.19
N ARG A 143 2.50 -5.96 1.24
CA ARG A 143 3.81 -5.41 0.81
C ARG A 143 3.85 -5.06 -0.67
N LEU A 144 3.22 -5.86 -1.53
CA LEU A 144 3.08 -5.58 -2.96
C LEU A 144 2.29 -4.28 -3.20
N GLU A 145 1.20 -4.11 -2.45
CA GLU A 145 0.41 -2.89 -2.50
C GLU A 145 1.21 -1.67 -2.01
N ASP A 146 1.89 -1.79 -0.88
CA ASP A 146 2.52 -0.65 -0.19
C ASP A 146 3.75 -0.13 -0.92
N ILE A 147 4.52 -1.03 -1.53
CA ILE A 147 5.79 -0.67 -2.16
C ILE A 147 5.59 -0.45 -3.66
N PHE A 148 4.85 -1.33 -4.32
CA PHE A 148 4.73 -1.33 -5.78
C PHE A 148 3.41 -0.77 -6.29
N ALA A 149 2.44 -0.48 -5.40
CA ALA A 149 1.08 -0.08 -5.76
C ALA A 149 0.45 -1.06 -6.78
N VAL A 150 0.63 -2.36 -6.52
CA VAL A 150 0.00 -3.45 -7.28
C VAL A 150 -0.82 -4.32 -6.35
N GLU A 151 -1.90 -4.87 -6.88
CA GLU A 151 -2.82 -5.76 -6.18
C GLU A 151 -2.68 -7.18 -6.72
N LEU A 152 -2.51 -8.16 -5.84
CA LEU A 152 -2.60 -9.57 -6.21
C LEU A 152 -4.08 -9.93 -6.42
N ARG A 153 -4.44 -10.30 -7.64
CA ARG A 153 -5.83 -10.56 -8.02
C ARG A 153 -5.97 -11.85 -8.81
N GLU A 154 -7.00 -12.62 -8.51
CA GLU A 154 -7.41 -13.76 -9.33
C GLU A 154 -8.02 -13.28 -10.66
N VAL A 155 -7.52 -13.79 -11.78
CA VAL A 155 -7.89 -13.34 -13.14
C VAL A 155 -8.60 -14.41 -13.97
N GLU A 156 -8.53 -15.69 -13.58
CA GLU A 156 -9.16 -16.81 -14.29
C GLU A 156 -10.05 -17.65 -13.36
N SER A 157 -11.34 -17.76 -13.68
CA SER A 157 -12.29 -18.51 -12.84
C SER A 157 -12.25 -20.03 -13.05
N SER A 158 -11.76 -20.51 -14.20
CA SER A 158 -11.71 -21.95 -14.52
C SER A 158 -10.49 -22.66 -13.96
N ARG A 159 -9.41 -21.91 -13.75
CA ARG A 159 -8.15 -22.36 -13.16
C ARG A 159 -7.65 -21.20 -12.30
N PRO A 160 -7.79 -21.25 -10.97
CA PRO A 160 -7.43 -20.14 -10.10
C PRO A 160 -5.99 -19.71 -10.35
N ALA A 161 -5.85 -18.61 -11.07
CA ALA A 161 -4.59 -18.03 -11.51
C ALA A 161 -4.61 -16.56 -11.13
N TYR A 162 -3.49 -16.09 -10.58
CA TYR A 162 -3.33 -14.78 -10.02
C TYR A 162 -2.35 -13.96 -10.88
N ASP A 163 -2.66 -12.68 -11.02
CA ASP A 163 -1.79 -11.66 -11.61
C ASP A 163 -1.60 -10.50 -10.61
N LEU A 164 -0.53 -9.74 -10.78
CA LEU A 164 -0.33 -8.48 -10.07
C LEU A 164 -0.83 -7.32 -10.93
N ILE A 165 -1.91 -6.67 -10.51
CA ILE A 165 -2.58 -5.61 -11.25
C ILE A 165 -2.16 -4.24 -10.70
N SER A 166 -1.66 -3.37 -11.56
CA SER A 166 -1.30 -2.01 -11.20
C SER A 166 -2.52 -1.18 -10.77
N LYS A 167 -2.41 -0.45 -9.64
CA LYS A 167 -3.49 0.43 -9.14
C LYS A 167 -3.69 1.68 -9.98
N LEU A 168 -2.68 2.13 -10.73
CA LEU A 168 -2.83 3.16 -11.76
C LEU A 168 -2.80 2.54 -13.15
N LYS A 169 -3.42 3.17 -14.14
CA LYS A 169 -3.50 2.70 -15.54
C LYS A 169 -2.27 3.13 -16.33
N LEU A 170 -1.10 2.88 -15.75
CA LEU A 170 0.19 2.97 -16.43
C LEU A 170 0.27 1.91 -17.53
N PRO A 171 0.84 2.21 -18.71
CA PRO A 171 0.97 1.23 -19.79
C PRO A 171 1.70 -0.03 -19.35
N ASN A 172 1.43 -1.14 -20.03
CA ASN A 172 2.07 -2.43 -19.78
C ASN A 172 1.89 -2.90 -18.32
N ASN A 173 0.68 -2.73 -17.77
CA ASN A 173 0.30 -3.08 -16.40
C ASN A 173 1.24 -2.46 -15.35
N GLY A 174 1.67 -1.20 -15.52
CA GLY A 174 2.58 -0.55 -14.58
C GLY A 174 4.06 -0.50 -14.98
N ARG A 175 4.50 -1.22 -16.03
CA ARG A 175 5.92 -1.24 -16.43
C ARG A 175 6.38 -0.01 -17.20
N VAL A 176 5.45 0.81 -17.70
CA VAL A 176 5.67 1.96 -18.58
C VAL A 176 6.17 1.56 -19.97
N ARG A 177 7.26 0.80 -20.05
CA ARG A 177 7.80 0.26 -21.31
C ARG A 177 7.34 -1.16 -21.57
N ALA A 178 7.28 -1.52 -22.85
CA ALA A 178 7.00 -2.90 -23.25
C ALA A 178 8.17 -3.82 -22.85
N GLY A 179 7.86 -5.10 -22.65
CA GLY A 179 8.84 -6.13 -22.30
C GLY A 179 8.85 -6.48 -20.81
N LYS A 180 9.99 -7.02 -20.36
CA LYS A 180 10.22 -7.48 -18.98
C LYS A 180 10.59 -6.31 -18.08
N GLY A 181 10.14 -6.36 -16.83
CA GLY A 181 10.48 -5.34 -15.84
C GLY A 181 9.50 -5.29 -14.67
N PHE A 182 9.91 -4.61 -13.61
CA PHE A 182 9.10 -4.42 -12.40
C PHE A 182 8.05 -3.32 -12.57
N PRO A 183 7.03 -3.28 -11.70
CA PRO A 183 6.07 -2.17 -11.68
C PRO A 183 6.78 -0.83 -11.41
N LYS A 184 6.23 0.26 -11.95
CA LYS A 184 6.65 1.64 -11.72
C LYS A 184 5.58 2.46 -11.01
N THR A 185 4.44 1.83 -10.72
CA THR A 185 3.24 2.45 -10.14
C THR A 185 3.51 2.98 -8.74
N GLY A 186 4.11 2.18 -7.87
CA GLY A 186 4.51 2.63 -6.53
C GLY A 186 5.47 3.80 -6.59
N PHE A 187 6.48 3.75 -7.47
CA PHE A 187 7.43 4.86 -7.66
C PHE A 187 6.74 6.15 -8.12
N LEU A 188 5.78 6.06 -9.04
CA LEU A 188 4.98 7.22 -9.44
C LEU A 188 4.16 7.76 -8.26
N MET A 189 3.49 6.90 -7.50
CA MET A 189 2.72 7.30 -6.32
C MET A 189 3.62 7.99 -5.28
N THR A 190 4.84 7.51 -5.07
CA THR A 190 5.84 8.16 -4.21
C THR A 190 6.18 9.56 -4.72
N VAL A 191 6.50 9.73 -6.01
CA VAL A 191 6.83 11.05 -6.58
C VAL A 191 5.65 12.02 -6.50
N LEU A 192 4.42 11.54 -6.78
CA LEU A 192 3.19 12.32 -6.59
C LEU A 192 3.03 12.76 -5.13
N GLY A 193 3.33 11.88 -4.18
CA GLY A 193 3.35 12.17 -2.75
C GLY A 193 4.35 13.26 -2.38
N MET A 194 5.58 13.17 -2.88
CA MET A 194 6.61 14.19 -2.68
C MET A 194 6.18 15.56 -3.21
N ILE A 195 5.53 15.61 -4.37
CA ILE A 195 4.99 16.86 -4.94
C ILE A 195 3.88 17.41 -4.05
N PHE A 196 2.98 16.55 -3.59
CA PHE A 196 1.87 16.96 -2.73
C PHE A 196 2.38 17.53 -1.40
N MET A 197 3.33 16.84 -0.75
CA MET A 197 3.96 17.27 0.50
C MET A 197 4.73 18.59 0.35
N ASN A 198 5.16 18.94 -0.86
CA ASN A 198 5.82 20.22 -1.17
C ASN A 198 4.82 21.32 -1.58
N GLY A 199 3.53 21.19 -1.24
CA GLY A 199 2.52 22.20 -1.54
C GLY A 199 2.01 22.14 -2.99
N ASN A 200 1.88 20.93 -3.54
CA ASN A 200 1.44 20.63 -4.91
C ASN A 200 2.38 21.06 -6.04
N CYS A 201 3.54 21.64 -5.72
CA CYS A 201 4.59 21.97 -6.68
C CYS A 201 5.97 21.77 -6.03
N ALA A 202 6.85 20.99 -6.66
CA ALA A 202 8.16 20.67 -6.10
C ALA A 202 9.30 20.98 -7.07
N ARG A 203 10.33 21.69 -6.59
CA ARG A 203 11.55 21.89 -7.37
C ARG A 203 12.23 20.57 -7.66
N GLU A 204 12.80 20.42 -8.85
CA GLU A 204 13.50 19.20 -9.26
C GLU A 204 14.60 18.80 -8.27
N GLY A 205 15.36 19.77 -7.77
CA GLY A 205 16.41 19.53 -6.77
C GLY A 205 15.90 18.93 -5.46
N ASP A 206 14.69 19.31 -5.03
CA ASP A 206 14.09 18.78 -3.80
C ASP A 206 13.60 17.35 -3.99
N ILE A 207 12.99 17.04 -5.14
CA ILE A 207 12.64 15.66 -5.51
C ILE A 207 13.89 14.79 -5.52
N TRP A 208 15.00 15.22 -6.14
CA TRP A 208 16.23 14.43 -6.15
C TRP A 208 16.89 14.28 -4.77
N ARG A 209 16.79 15.29 -3.91
CA ARG A 209 17.26 15.22 -2.52
C ARG A 209 16.51 14.12 -1.75
N MET A 210 15.20 14.07 -1.95
CA MET A 210 14.32 13.09 -1.33
C MET A 210 14.50 11.68 -1.91
N LEU A 211 14.69 11.55 -3.23
CA LEU A 211 14.96 10.25 -3.87
C LEU A 211 16.31 9.65 -3.44
N ARG A 212 17.27 10.49 -3.03
CA ARG A 212 18.60 10.05 -2.57
C ARG A 212 18.54 9.18 -1.33
N SER A 213 17.64 9.47 -0.38
CA SER A 213 17.50 8.65 0.84
C SER A 213 17.01 7.24 0.53
N MET A 214 16.36 7.04 -0.62
CA MET A 214 15.93 5.74 -1.14
C MET A 214 16.95 5.10 -2.09
N GLY A 215 18.17 5.64 -2.20
CA GLY A 215 19.21 5.13 -3.09
C GLY A 215 18.93 5.35 -4.59
N VAL A 216 18.02 6.28 -4.94
CA VAL A 216 17.68 6.60 -6.33
C VAL A 216 18.38 7.89 -6.73
N TYR A 217 19.23 7.83 -7.76
CA TYR A 217 20.07 8.94 -8.20
C TYR A 217 19.83 9.29 -9.67
N PRO A 218 19.82 10.57 -10.04
CA PRO A 218 19.73 10.97 -11.44
C PRO A 218 20.96 10.48 -12.21
N GLY A 219 20.76 9.95 -13.42
CA GLY A 219 21.87 9.50 -14.28
C GLY A 219 22.49 8.15 -13.91
N LYS A 220 22.09 7.53 -12.79
CA LYS A 220 22.50 6.16 -12.43
C LYS A 220 21.34 5.19 -12.64
N LYS A 221 21.58 4.11 -13.39
CA LYS A 221 20.56 3.09 -13.63
C LYS A 221 20.24 2.33 -12.34
N HIS A 222 19.00 2.40 -11.90
CA HIS A 222 18.45 1.64 -10.77
C HIS A 222 17.95 0.26 -11.25
N PRO A 223 18.20 -0.85 -10.51
CA PRO A 223 17.78 -2.20 -10.91
C PRO A 223 16.27 -2.33 -11.14
N ILE A 224 15.49 -1.63 -10.31
CA ILE A 224 14.02 -1.65 -10.42
C ILE A 224 13.55 -0.58 -11.39
N TYR A 225 14.06 0.65 -11.29
CA TYR A 225 13.45 1.82 -11.94
C TYR A 225 14.06 2.16 -13.31
N GLY A 226 15.15 1.49 -13.70
CA GLY A 226 15.89 1.86 -14.90
C GLY A 226 16.60 3.19 -14.69
N GLU A 227 16.67 4.06 -15.71
CA GLU A 227 17.25 5.39 -15.56
C GLU A 227 16.20 6.35 -14.96
N PRO A 228 16.35 6.79 -13.69
CA PRO A 228 15.28 7.49 -12.97
C PRO A 228 14.99 8.88 -13.54
N ARG A 229 16.00 9.58 -14.08
CA ARG A 229 15.80 10.95 -14.60
C ARG A 229 14.86 10.91 -15.80
N LYS A 230 15.13 10.04 -16.77
CA LYS A 230 14.27 9.78 -17.91
C LYS A 230 12.89 9.30 -17.50
N LEU A 231 12.80 8.42 -16.50
CA LEU A 231 11.50 7.95 -16.03
C LEU A 231 10.62 9.10 -15.53
N ILE A 232 11.18 9.99 -14.72
CA ILE A 232 10.44 11.11 -14.12
C ILE A 232 10.20 12.24 -15.12
N THR A 233 11.26 12.75 -15.77
CA THR A 233 11.18 13.96 -16.61
C THR A 233 10.68 13.71 -18.03
N GLN A 234 10.68 12.47 -18.50
CA GLN A 234 10.25 12.14 -19.86
C GLN A 234 9.06 11.17 -19.84
N ASP A 235 9.22 9.99 -19.26
CA ASP A 235 8.22 8.93 -19.42
C ASP A 235 6.92 9.28 -18.67
N PHE A 236 6.98 9.72 -17.41
CA PHE A 236 5.79 10.14 -16.65
C PHE A 236 5.18 11.45 -17.14
N VAL A 237 6.00 12.37 -17.68
CA VAL A 237 5.54 13.61 -18.30
C VAL A 237 4.79 13.31 -19.60
N LYS A 238 5.34 12.45 -20.47
CA LYS A 238 4.69 12.02 -21.71
C LYS A 238 3.38 11.29 -21.44
N LEU A 239 3.32 10.53 -20.35
CA LEU A 239 2.10 9.87 -19.88
C LEU A 239 1.13 10.80 -19.16
N LYS A 240 1.46 12.09 -19.01
CA LYS A 240 0.65 13.15 -18.39
C LYS A 240 0.32 12.90 -16.91
N TYR A 241 1.13 12.11 -16.21
CA TYR A 241 1.03 11.98 -14.75
C TYR A 241 1.80 13.08 -14.02
N LEU A 242 2.86 13.60 -14.65
CA LEU A 242 3.63 14.72 -14.15
C LEU A 242 3.63 15.84 -15.18
N GLU A 243 3.66 17.07 -14.71
CA GLU A 243 4.07 18.23 -15.49
C GLU A 243 5.46 18.64 -15.03
N TYR A 244 6.33 18.95 -15.98
CA TYR A 244 7.71 19.37 -15.73
C TYR A 244 7.97 20.65 -16.49
N GLN A 245 8.23 21.74 -15.77
CA GLN A 245 8.31 23.07 -16.34
C GLN A 245 9.45 23.87 -15.74
N GLN A 246 9.96 24.82 -16.53
CA GLN A 246 10.95 25.78 -16.06
C GLN A 246 10.26 26.83 -15.19
N VAL A 247 10.88 27.17 -14.06
CA VAL A 247 10.45 28.26 -13.20
C VAL A 247 10.68 29.58 -13.92
N ALA A 248 9.62 30.38 -14.05
CA ALA A 248 9.68 31.67 -14.73
C ALA A 248 10.75 32.58 -14.11
N ASN A 249 11.54 33.23 -14.96
CA ASN A 249 12.58 34.19 -14.58
C ASN A 249 13.67 33.61 -13.65
N SER A 250 13.89 32.30 -13.68
CA SER A 250 15.00 31.68 -12.95
C SER A 250 16.32 31.81 -13.72
N ASP A 251 17.33 32.37 -13.06
CA ASP A 251 18.72 32.40 -13.53
C ASP A 251 19.65 31.93 -12.40
N PRO A 252 20.31 30.76 -12.53
CA PRO A 252 20.24 29.82 -13.66
C PRO A 252 18.86 29.15 -13.79
N PRO A 253 18.52 28.53 -14.94
CA PRO A 253 17.27 27.80 -15.14
C PRO A 253 16.98 26.77 -14.05
N LEU A 254 15.88 26.96 -13.35
CA LEU A 254 15.34 26.01 -12.37
C LEU A 254 14.10 25.33 -12.93
N TYR A 255 13.86 24.09 -12.51
CA TYR A 255 12.70 23.31 -12.94
C TYR A 255 11.89 22.82 -11.75
N GLU A 256 10.59 22.64 -11.97
CA GLU A 256 9.65 22.15 -10.98
C GLU A 256 8.69 21.12 -11.58
N PHE A 257 8.13 20.31 -10.69
CA PHE A 257 7.14 19.28 -10.99
C PHE A 257 5.80 19.60 -10.36
N GLN A 258 4.73 19.33 -11.11
CA GLN A 258 3.35 19.33 -10.63
C GLN A 258 2.65 18.03 -11.05
N TRP A 259 1.49 17.75 -10.45
CA TRP A 259 0.66 16.64 -10.91
C TRP A 259 0.10 16.98 -12.29
N GLY A 260 0.22 16.04 -13.23
CA GLY A 260 -0.41 16.15 -14.54
C GLY A 260 -1.88 15.75 -14.51
N PRO A 261 -2.62 16.02 -15.60
CA PRO A 261 -4.05 15.77 -15.68
C PRO A 261 -4.41 14.28 -15.51
N LYS A 262 -3.54 13.36 -15.91
CA LYS A 262 -3.78 11.92 -15.76
C LYS A 262 -3.66 11.46 -14.30
N ALA A 263 -2.81 12.10 -13.50
CA ALA A 263 -2.74 11.82 -12.07
C ALA A 263 -4.06 12.21 -11.37
N TYR A 264 -4.57 13.41 -11.63
CA TYR A 264 -5.86 13.84 -11.08
C TYR A 264 -7.06 13.00 -11.56
N ALA A 265 -6.98 12.40 -12.75
CA ALA A 265 -8.03 11.54 -13.28
C ALA A 265 -8.03 10.13 -12.66
N GLU A 266 -6.86 9.61 -12.26
CA GLU A 266 -6.72 8.22 -11.80
C GLU A 266 -6.54 8.07 -10.31
N THR A 267 -6.12 9.12 -9.62
CA THR A 267 -5.94 9.15 -8.17
C THR A 267 -6.35 10.50 -7.59
N ASN A 268 -6.33 10.61 -6.27
CA ASN A 268 -6.60 11.86 -5.57
C ASN A 268 -5.57 12.07 -4.44
N LYS A 269 -5.56 13.27 -3.86
CA LYS A 269 -4.64 13.66 -2.79
C LYS A 269 -4.75 12.74 -1.57
N MET A 270 -5.97 12.31 -1.21
CA MET A 270 -6.21 11.43 -0.07
C MET A 270 -5.63 10.03 -0.30
N THR A 271 -5.80 9.47 -1.50
CA THR A 271 -5.24 8.16 -1.89
C THR A 271 -3.71 8.20 -1.88
N VAL A 272 -3.10 9.26 -2.41
CA VAL A 272 -1.64 9.43 -2.37
C VAL A 272 -1.14 9.65 -0.93
N LEU A 273 -1.84 10.44 -0.12
CA LEU A 273 -1.48 10.64 1.29
C LEU A 273 -1.53 9.33 2.08
N LYS A 274 -2.60 8.53 1.91
CA LYS A 274 -2.71 7.20 2.52
C LYS A 274 -1.56 6.28 2.11
N PHE A 275 -1.18 6.30 0.83
CA PHE A 275 -0.06 5.52 0.32
C PHE A 275 1.27 5.92 0.99
N VAL A 276 1.58 7.23 1.04
CA VAL A 276 2.79 7.74 1.70
C VAL A 276 2.79 7.42 3.19
N ALA A 277 1.66 7.62 3.88
CA ALA A 277 1.54 7.35 5.30
C ALA A 277 1.79 5.87 5.61
N LYS A 278 1.25 4.96 4.79
CA LYS A 278 1.43 3.51 4.94
C LYS A 278 2.89 3.08 4.78
N ILE A 279 3.61 3.62 3.79
CA ILE A 279 5.05 3.36 3.62
C ILE A 279 5.86 3.77 4.86
N ASN A 280 5.50 4.91 5.46
CA ASN A 280 6.18 5.44 6.63
C ASN A 280 5.61 4.89 7.95
N LYS A 281 4.67 3.95 7.91
CA LYS A 281 3.97 3.37 9.07
C LYS A 281 3.36 4.42 10.01
N VAL A 282 2.85 5.52 9.45
CA VAL A 282 2.16 6.58 10.20
C VAL A 282 0.71 6.69 9.79
N SER A 283 -0.11 7.31 10.64
CA SER A 283 -1.47 7.67 10.25
C SER A 283 -1.46 8.81 9.22
N PRO A 284 -2.34 8.80 8.19
CA PRO A 284 -2.51 9.94 7.29
C PRO A 284 -2.86 11.24 8.03
N SER A 285 -3.57 11.15 9.16
CA SER A 285 -3.95 12.30 9.99
C SER A 285 -2.76 12.95 10.70
N SER A 286 -1.62 12.25 10.82
CA SER A 286 -0.38 12.84 11.35
C SER A 286 0.14 13.97 10.46
N PHE A 287 -0.23 13.96 9.18
CA PHE A 287 0.02 15.06 8.24
C PHE A 287 -1.16 16.03 8.21
N ARG A 288 -1.43 16.71 9.33
CA ARG A 288 -2.66 17.51 9.55
C ARG A 288 -3.04 18.41 8.36
N ASP A 289 -2.13 19.27 7.92
CA ASP A 289 -2.39 20.23 6.84
C ASP A 289 -2.71 19.52 5.51
N LEU A 290 -1.94 18.49 5.17
CA LEU A 290 -2.13 17.70 3.95
C LEU A 290 -3.44 16.89 4.00
N TYR A 291 -3.78 16.36 5.16
CA TYR A 291 -5.02 15.61 5.38
C TYR A 291 -6.24 16.52 5.20
N GLU A 292 -6.22 17.71 5.79
CA GLU A 292 -7.27 18.72 5.62
C GLU A 292 -7.40 19.19 4.15
N GLU A 293 -6.28 19.42 3.47
CA GLU A 293 -6.28 19.76 2.04
C GLU A 293 -6.85 18.64 1.16
N ALA A 294 -6.48 17.40 1.46
CA ALA A 294 -6.96 16.22 0.77
C ALA A 294 -8.48 16.05 0.95
N LEU A 295 -9.01 16.25 2.16
CA LEU A 295 -10.45 16.20 2.45
C LEU A 295 -11.25 17.26 1.68
N LYS A 296 -10.76 18.50 1.62
CA LYS A 296 -11.42 19.60 0.86
C LYS A 296 -11.55 19.25 -0.62
N THR A 297 -10.56 18.56 -1.18
CA THR A 297 -10.55 18.15 -2.60
C THR A 297 -11.55 17.02 -2.88
N GLU A 298 -11.85 16.16 -1.90
CA GLU A 298 -12.88 15.13 -2.04
C GLU A 298 -14.30 15.69 -1.87
N GLN A 299 -14.49 16.60 -0.91
CA GLN A 299 -15.79 17.25 -0.65
C GLN A 299 -16.15 18.29 -1.74
N GLY A 300 -15.16 18.93 -2.34
CA GLY A 300 -15.30 19.91 -3.42
C GLY A 300 -15.65 19.34 -4.80
N LYS A 301 -15.87 18.02 -4.93
CA LYS A 301 -16.38 17.38 -6.17
C LYS A 301 -17.89 17.56 -6.37
N ASN A 302 -18.52 18.52 -5.68
CA ASN A 302 -19.76 19.13 -6.14
C ASN A 302 -19.43 20.13 -7.27
N PRO A 303 -20.08 20.08 -8.44
CA PRO A 303 -19.56 20.65 -9.68
C PRO A 303 -19.77 22.18 -9.81
N ASN A 304 -19.43 22.96 -8.78
CA ASN A 304 -19.42 24.42 -8.85
C ASN A 304 -18.50 25.01 -7.78
N ASN A 305 -17.20 25.11 -8.07
CA ASN A 305 -16.38 26.29 -7.78
C ASN A 305 -14.90 25.99 -8.04
N HIS A 306 -14.41 26.42 -9.21
CA HIS A 306 -12.97 26.63 -9.38
C HIS A 306 -12.59 27.98 -8.77
N LYS A 307 -11.94 27.95 -7.61
CA LYS A 307 -11.09 29.05 -7.16
C LYS A 307 -9.70 28.51 -6.87
N VAL A 308 -8.76 28.89 -7.74
CA VAL A 308 -7.33 28.74 -7.50
C VAL A 308 -6.97 29.70 -6.36
N SER A 309 -6.54 29.16 -5.22
CA SER A 309 -5.95 29.96 -4.15
C SER A 309 -4.43 29.76 -4.23
N ARG A 310 -3.70 30.87 -4.40
CA ARG A 310 -2.24 30.91 -4.29
C ARG A 310 -1.84 31.26 -2.84
N ASP A 311 -0.70 30.69 -2.48
CA ASP A 311 0.21 31.01 -1.38
C ASP A 311 -0.20 30.70 0.07
N THR A 312 0.49 29.72 0.66
CA THR A 312 0.76 29.63 2.10
C THR A 312 2.13 28.97 2.30
N PRO A 313 3.04 29.51 3.13
CA PRO A 313 4.36 28.92 3.32
C PRO A 313 4.32 27.87 4.43
N ALA A 314 4.20 26.59 4.06
CA ALA A 314 4.47 25.47 4.96
C ALA A 314 5.69 24.69 4.44
N LYS A 315 6.89 25.27 4.62
CA LYS A 315 8.13 24.76 3.98
C LYS A 315 9.10 24.00 4.91
N ALA A 316 8.88 23.98 6.23
CA ALA A 316 9.88 23.43 7.16
C ALA A 316 9.45 22.10 7.83
N SER A 317 8.17 21.95 8.19
CA SER A 317 7.73 20.82 9.05
C SER A 317 7.64 19.48 8.29
N ALA A 318 7.04 19.48 7.08
CA ALA A 318 6.90 18.25 6.29
C ALA A 318 8.23 17.73 5.72
N PHE A 319 9.19 18.63 5.44
CA PHE A 319 10.51 18.26 4.91
C PHE A 319 11.37 17.57 5.98
N SER A 320 11.27 18.01 7.24
CA SER A 320 12.00 17.41 8.38
C SER A 320 11.57 15.96 8.65
N MET A 321 10.28 15.63 8.43
CA MET A 321 9.78 14.25 8.59
C MET A 321 10.37 13.28 7.56
N MET A 322 10.91 13.80 6.45
CA MET A 322 11.32 13.01 5.30
C MET A 322 12.83 12.80 5.19
N THR A 323 13.62 13.57 5.96
CA THR A 323 15.08 13.45 6.05
C THR A 323 15.56 12.57 7.20
N GLY A 324 14.64 12.03 8.01
CA GLY A 324 14.92 10.99 9.00
C GLY A 324 15.07 9.59 8.37
N PRO A 325 15.55 8.57 9.11
CA PRO A 325 15.77 7.19 8.63
C PRO A 325 14.47 6.39 8.35
N TRP A 326 13.42 7.04 7.84
CA TRP A 326 12.04 6.54 7.86
C TRP A 326 11.58 5.86 6.56
N PHE A 327 12.36 5.97 5.47
CA PHE A 327 12.09 5.15 4.29
C PHE A 327 12.61 3.73 4.53
N PRO A 328 11.78 2.69 4.36
CA PRO A 328 12.28 1.32 4.39
C PRO A 328 13.36 1.19 3.30
N ILE A 329 14.57 0.81 3.72
CA ILE A 329 15.60 0.35 2.81
C ILE A 329 14.96 -0.80 2.05
N LEU A 330 14.73 -0.60 0.74
CA LEU A 330 14.32 -1.68 -0.14
C LEU A 330 15.25 -2.87 0.12
N PRO A 331 14.76 -4.11 0.22
CA PRO A 331 15.62 -5.26 0.44
C PRO A 331 16.77 -5.18 -0.55
N LYS A 332 18.00 -5.19 -0.02
CA LYS A 332 19.19 -5.21 -0.86
C LYS A 332 19.07 -6.48 -1.70
N PHE A 333 18.82 -6.29 -2.99
CA PHE A 333 19.00 -7.35 -3.97
C PHE A 333 20.49 -7.62 -4.05
N GLU A 334 21.02 -8.41 -3.12
CA GLU A 334 22.41 -8.83 -3.14
C GLU A 334 22.65 -9.60 -4.45
N ASN A 335 23.68 -9.15 -5.18
CA ASN A 335 24.14 -9.75 -6.42
C ASN A 335 24.86 -11.08 -6.14
N GLY A 336 24.14 -12.06 -5.60
CA GLY A 336 24.73 -13.29 -5.08
C GLY A 336 23.96 -14.54 -5.46
N LEU A 337 23.62 -14.73 -6.74
CA LEU A 337 23.28 -16.03 -7.35
C LEU A 337 22.99 -15.85 -8.86
N PHE A 338 23.95 -15.28 -9.58
CA PHE A 338 24.01 -15.34 -11.04
C PHE A 338 25.48 -15.43 -11.46
N SER A 339 25.97 -16.67 -11.54
CA SER A 339 26.94 -17.12 -12.55
C SER A 339 26.29 -18.25 -13.31
#